data_AF-A0A812K8I8-F1
#
_entry.id   AF-A0A812K8I8-F1
#
_cell.length_a   1.000
_cell.length_b   1.000
_cell.length_c   1.000
_cell.angle_alpha   90.00
_cell.angle_beta   90.00
_cell.angle_gamma   90.00
#
_symmetry.space_group_name_H-M   'P 1'
#
loop_
_entity.id
_entity.type
_entity.pdbx_description
1 polymer ?
#
loop_
_entity_poly.entity_id
_entity_poly.type
_entity_poly.pdbx_seq_one_letter_code
_entity_poly.pdbx_strand_id
1 'polypeptide(L)'
;MALRTARFLRFASEATGATNRLLLTLTSPGEAIFIKKPVDSVTVPGTEGVFTVTNNHSLIVSQLKAGVINVRDGSETKDYFISDGFLFFNQPTDASGCCTAEVAGVEIVPTSALDKDKAAQVLSELMAAPKDIKSS
;
A
#
# COMPACT_ATOMS: atom_id res chain seq x y z
N MET A 1 -28.88 9.55 -21.91
CA MET A 1 -28.53 9.67 -20.47
C MET A 1 -28.16 8.27 -19.98
N ALA A 2 -26.89 7.88 -20.18
CA ALA A 2 -26.43 6.50 -19.99
C ALA A 2 -26.00 6.25 -18.54
N LEU A 3 -26.65 5.28 -17.90
CA LEU A 3 -26.43 4.86 -16.52
C LEU A 3 -25.00 4.30 -16.33
N ARG A 4 -24.18 4.98 -15.52
CA ARG A 4 -22.86 4.52 -15.03
C ARG A 4 -23.01 3.58 -13.81
N THR A 5 -23.83 2.55 -13.88
CA THR A 5 -24.20 1.75 -12.70
C THR A 5 -23.36 0.48 -12.49
N ALA A 6 -22.32 0.23 -13.28
CA ALA A 6 -21.63 -1.07 -13.29
C ALA A 6 -20.26 -1.12 -12.58
N ARG A 7 -19.87 -0.12 -11.76
CA ARG A 7 -18.53 -0.09 -11.12
C ARG A 7 -18.50 -0.28 -9.60
N PHE A 8 -19.64 -0.38 -8.93
CA PHE A 8 -19.68 -0.39 -7.46
C PHE A 8 -19.61 -1.77 -6.78
N LEU A 9 -19.61 -2.88 -7.52
CA LEU A 9 -19.75 -4.24 -6.95
C LEU A 9 -18.56 -5.19 -7.16
N ARG A 10 -17.35 -4.69 -7.47
CA ARG A 10 -16.21 -5.56 -7.77
C ARG A 10 -15.36 -6.02 -6.57
N PHE A 11 -15.64 -5.59 -5.34
CA PHE A 11 -14.69 -5.76 -4.23
C PHE A 11 -15.20 -6.43 -2.95
N ALA A 12 -16.40 -7.02 -2.95
CA ALA A 12 -16.95 -7.66 -1.76
C ALA A 12 -17.06 -9.17 -1.94
N SER A 13 -16.01 -9.95 -1.64
CA SER A 13 -16.20 -11.39 -1.31
C SER A 13 -15.00 -12.17 -0.73
N GLU A 14 -13.75 -11.68 -0.71
CA GLU A 14 -12.62 -12.59 -0.40
C GLU A 14 -12.29 -12.77 1.10
N ALA A 15 -12.81 -11.92 1.99
CA ALA A 15 -12.47 -11.98 3.42
C ALA A 15 -13.32 -12.95 4.26
N THR A 16 -14.47 -13.41 3.75
CA THR A 16 -15.42 -14.20 4.55
C THR A 16 -14.97 -15.67 4.62
N GLY A 17 -14.12 -15.99 5.59
CA GLY A 17 -13.72 -17.38 5.91
C GLY A 17 -12.21 -17.65 5.98
N ALA A 18 -11.35 -16.66 5.73
CA ALA A 18 -9.91 -16.82 5.91
C ALA A 18 -9.57 -16.91 7.41
N THR A 19 -8.77 -17.91 7.79
CA THR A 19 -8.25 -18.08 9.16
C THR A 19 -6.73 -18.11 9.13
N ASN A 20 -6.09 -17.61 10.19
CA ASN A 20 -4.63 -17.55 10.32
C ASN A 20 -3.90 -16.87 9.14
N ARG A 21 -4.50 -15.85 8.53
CA ARG A 21 -3.97 -15.09 7.39
C ARG A 21 -3.73 -13.63 7.76
N LEU A 22 -2.92 -12.93 6.97
CA LEU A 22 -2.77 -11.48 7.12
C LEU A 22 -3.85 -10.78 6.30
N LEU A 23 -4.70 -9.97 6.93
CA LEU A 23 -5.71 -9.18 6.23
C LEU A 23 -5.14 -7.81 5.90
N LEU A 24 -4.84 -7.57 4.62
CA LEU A 24 -4.28 -6.34 4.12
C LEU A 24 -5.38 -5.38 3.66
N THR A 25 -5.33 -4.16 4.17
CA THR A 25 -6.05 -3.00 3.64
C THR A 25 -5.01 -2.03 3.10
N LEU A 26 -5.09 -1.71 1.81
CA LEU A 26 -4.17 -0.80 1.12
C LEU A 26 -5.00 0.32 0.51
N THR A 27 -4.86 1.53 1.05
CA THR A 27 -5.77 2.64 0.73
C THR A 27 -5.01 3.95 0.51
N SER A 28 -5.52 4.73 -0.43
CA SER A 28 -5.25 6.17 -0.57
C SER A 28 -6.57 6.95 -0.41
N PRO A 29 -6.53 8.28 -0.23
CA PRO A 29 -7.74 9.10 -0.20
C PRO A 29 -8.60 8.98 -1.47
N GLY A 30 -7.97 8.71 -2.62
CA GLY A 30 -8.65 8.56 -3.91
C GLY A 30 -9.22 7.17 -4.18
N GLU A 31 -8.61 6.11 -3.63
CA GLU A 31 -9.00 4.73 -3.92
C GLU A 31 -8.61 3.75 -2.79
N ALA A 32 -9.47 2.75 -2.55
CA ALA A 32 -9.13 1.59 -1.75
C ALA A 32 -8.72 0.43 -2.66
N ILE A 33 -7.41 0.17 -2.78
CA ILE A 33 -6.83 -0.86 -3.66
C ILE A 33 -7.15 -2.26 -3.12
N PHE A 34 -6.99 -2.45 -1.80
CA PHE A 34 -7.38 -3.65 -1.09
C PHE A 34 -8.18 -3.30 0.15
N ILE A 35 -9.20 -4.09 0.45
CA ILE A 35 -9.99 -4.00 1.68
C ILE A 35 -10.01 -5.38 2.33
N LYS A 36 -9.31 -5.53 3.46
CA LYS A 36 -9.19 -6.80 4.20
C LYS A 36 -8.88 -8.01 3.30
N LYS A 37 -8.04 -7.82 2.27
CA LYS A 37 -7.65 -8.92 1.38
C LYS A 37 -6.73 -9.88 2.15
N PRO A 38 -7.02 -11.18 2.22
CA PRO A 38 -6.09 -12.16 2.78
C PRO A 38 -4.82 -12.26 1.92
N VAL A 39 -3.65 -12.10 2.51
CA VAL A 39 -2.33 -12.22 1.87
C VAL A 39 -1.36 -13.01 2.76
N ASP A 40 -0.22 -13.43 2.21
CA ASP A 40 0.82 -14.11 2.98
C ASP A 40 1.76 -13.12 3.67
N SER A 41 2.19 -12.10 2.91
CA SER A 41 3.13 -11.10 3.42
C SER A 41 3.02 -9.79 2.66
N VAL A 42 3.32 -8.69 3.34
CA VAL A 42 3.49 -7.36 2.74
C VAL A 42 4.86 -6.81 3.11
N THR A 43 5.64 -6.39 2.11
CA THR A 43 6.92 -5.69 2.33
C THR A 43 6.70 -4.21 2.09
N VAL A 44 7.12 -3.38 3.05
CA VAL A 44 6.89 -1.93 3.02
C VAL A 44 8.20 -1.15 3.17
N PRO A 45 8.30 0.04 2.55
CA PRO A 45 9.43 0.93 2.69
C PRO A 45 9.30 1.78 3.96
N GLY A 46 9.63 1.24 5.13
CA GLY A 46 9.68 2.02 6.37
C GLY A 46 10.73 3.13 6.32
N THR A 47 10.53 4.19 7.11
CA THR A 47 11.51 5.28 7.25
C THR A 47 12.90 4.74 7.62
N GLU A 48 12.97 3.91 8.67
CA GLU A 48 14.20 3.29 9.19
C GLU A 48 14.79 2.17 8.29
N GLY A 49 13.98 1.64 7.37
CA GLY A 49 14.40 0.50 6.55
C GLY A 49 13.22 -0.23 5.91
N VAL A 50 13.53 -1.08 4.94
CA VAL A 50 12.54 -1.94 4.30
C VAL A 50 12.34 -3.18 5.15
N PHE A 51 11.09 -3.53 5.45
CA PHE A 51 10.77 -4.71 6.24
C PHE A 51 9.51 -5.39 5.72
N THR A 52 9.38 -6.68 6.04
CA THR A 52 8.27 -7.53 5.63
C THR A 52 7.46 -7.95 6.85
N VAL A 53 6.14 -7.84 6.73
CA VAL A 53 5.18 -8.23 7.77
C VAL A 53 4.36 -9.40 7.28
N THR A 54 4.22 -10.40 8.14
CA THR A 54 3.40 -11.62 7.92
C THR A 54 2.29 -11.69 8.97
N ASN A 55 1.43 -12.71 8.87
CA ASN A 55 0.55 -13.01 10.01
C ASN A 55 1.40 -13.33 11.26
N ASN A 56 0.89 -12.97 12.46
CA ASN A 56 1.54 -13.14 13.76
C ASN A 56 2.83 -12.32 13.99
N HIS A 57 2.98 -11.19 13.30
CA HIS A 57 4.02 -10.22 13.67
C HIS A 57 3.68 -9.49 14.99
N SER A 58 4.64 -8.77 15.56
CA SER A 58 4.37 -7.87 16.70
C SER A 58 3.60 -6.63 16.25
N LEU A 59 2.81 -6.04 17.16
CA LEU A 59 2.15 -4.75 16.95
C LEU A 59 3.16 -3.70 16.53
N ILE A 60 2.87 -2.99 15.43
CA ILE A 60 3.76 -1.96 14.91
C ILE A 60 2.94 -0.84 14.27
N VAL A 61 3.35 0.39 14.55
CA VAL A 61 2.99 1.57 13.75
C VAL A 61 4.29 2.09 13.16
N SER A 62 4.33 2.27 11.84
CA SER A 62 5.54 2.73 11.15
C SER A 62 5.20 3.76 10.10
N GLN A 63 5.96 4.84 10.07
CA GLN A 63 5.94 5.77 8.94
C GLN A 63 6.65 5.13 7.74
N LEU A 64 6.08 5.33 6.56
CA LEU A 64 6.58 4.83 5.30
C LEU A 64 7.16 5.97 4.50
N LYS A 65 8.29 5.74 3.83
CA LYS A 65 8.87 6.69 2.87
C LYS A 65 8.47 6.31 1.44
N ALA A 66 8.74 7.22 0.51
CA ALA A 66 8.58 6.95 -0.91
C ALA A 66 9.31 5.66 -1.32
N GLY A 67 8.61 4.73 -1.96
CA GLY A 67 9.19 3.44 -2.31
C GLY A 67 8.17 2.44 -2.85
N VAL A 68 8.60 1.18 -2.96
CA VAL A 68 7.77 0.10 -3.50
C VAL A 68 7.28 -0.79 -2.35
N ILE A 69 5.97 -0.99 -2.31
CA ILE A 69 5.28 -2.00 -1.51
C ILE A 69 5.14 -3.26 -2.37
N ASN A 70 5.55 -4.40 -1.81
CA ASN A 70 5.42 -5.70 -2.45
C ASN A 70 4.40 -6.55 -1.67
N VAL A 71 3.32 -6.94 -2.34
CA VAL A 71 2.25 -7.78 -1.77
C VAL A 71 2.37 -9.18 -2.34
N ARG A 72 2.49 -10.19 -1.47
CA ARG A 72 2.59 -11.61 -1.86
C ARG A 72 1.37 -12.39 -1.41
N ASP A 73 0.81 -13.17 -2.35
CA ASP A 73 -0.32 -14.06 -2.14
C ASP A 73 -0.10 -15.35 -2.95
N GLY A 74 0.40 -16.38 -2.28
CA GLY A 74 0.88 -17.62 -2.89
C GLY A 74 2.02 -17.35 -3.88
N SER A 75 1.81 -17.73 -5.14
CA SER A 75 2.74 -17.46 -6.24
C SER A 75 2.58 -16.07 -6.87
N GLU A 76 1.49 -15.36 -6.56
CA GLU A 76 1.24 -14.03 -7.11
C GLU A 76 1.98 -12.96 -6.28
N THR A 77 2.63 -12.04 -6.97
CA THR A 77 3.32 -10.89 -6.35
C THR A 77 2.91 -9.62 -7.09
N LYS A 78 2.46 -8.61 -6.35
CA LYS A 78 2.04 -7.30 -6.88
C LYS A 78 2.83 -6.18 -6.26
N ASP A 79 3.33 -5.29 -7.11
CA ASP A 79 4.14 -4.15 -6.71
C ASP A 79 3.36 -2.84 -6.87
N TYR A 80 3.39 -2.04 -5.82
CA TYR A 80 2.77 -0.72 -5.76
C TYR A 80 3.81 0.30 -5.32
N PHE A 81 3.85 1.45 -5.96
CA PHE A 81 4.61 2.59 -5.47
C PHE A 81 3.75 3.40 -4.51
N ILE A 82 4.31 3.74 -3.35
CA ILE A 82 3.73 4.64 -2.36
C ILE A 82 4.57 5.91 -2.30
N SER A 83 3.92 7.08 -2.24
CA SER A 83 4.61 8.37 -2.11
C SER A 83 5.06 8.65 -0.67
N ASP A 84 4.16 8.45 0.29
CA ASP A 84 4.35 8.61 1.75
C ASP A 84 3.15 7.94 2.44
N GLY A 85 3.26 7.63 3.73
CA GLY A 85 2.14 7.08 4.48
C GLY A 85 2.49 6.44 5.82
N PHE A 86 1.55 5.64 6.31
CA PHE A 86 1.68 4.89 7.55
C PHE A 86 1.24 3.44 7.36
N LEU A 87 1.93 2.54 8.05
CA LEU A 87 1.48 1.18 8.30
C LEU A 87 1.00 1.07 9.74
N PHE A 88 -0.20 0.52 9.92
CA PHE A 88 -0.71 0.06 11.21
C PHE A 88 -0.86 -1.45 11.16
N PHE A 89 -0.21 -2.15 12.07
CA PHE A 89 -0.34 -3.59 12.21
C PHE A 89 -0.96 -3.94 13.56
N ASN A 90 -2.07 -4.66 13.52
CA ASN A 90 -2.80 -5.08 14.71
C ASN A 90 -2.88 -6.60 14.82
N GLN A 91 -2.95 -7.07 16.07
CA GLN A 91 -3.19 -8.47 16.40
C GLN A 91 -4.63 -8.88 16.10
N PRO A 92 -4.92 -10.19 16.01
CA PRO A 92 -6.28 -10.68 15.79
C PRO A 92 -7.18 -10.24 16.95
N THR A 93 -8.32 -9.64 16.62
CA THR A 93 -9.32 -9.21 17.61
C THR A 93 -10.41 -10.26 17.83
N ASP A 94 -10.42 -11.32 17.03
CA ASP A 94 -11.42 -12.39 17.04
C ASP A 94 -10.76 -13.78 17.00
N ALA A 95 -11.58 -14.83 17.00
CA ALA A 95 -11.10 -16.22 16.97
C ALA A 95 -10.54 -16.67 15.60
N SER A 96 -10.48 -15.79 14.58
CA SER A 96 -9.98 -16.16 13.25
C SER A 96 -8.46 -16.36 13.23
N GLY A 97 -7.74 -15.79 14.18
CA GLY A 97 -6.27 -15.77 14.19
C GLY A 97 -5.67 -14.91 13.08
N CYS A 98 -6.47 -14.06 12.43
CA CYS A 98 -6.01 -13.17 11.37
C CYS A 98 -5.56 -11.82 11.93
N CYS A 99 -4.29 -11.48 11.73
CA CYS A 99 -3.78 -10.12 12.00
C CYS A 99 -4.26 -9.16 10.90
N THR A 100 -4.29 -7.87 11.20
CA THR A 100 -4.61 -6.83 10.21
C THR A 100 -3.38 -5.96 9.93
N ALA A 101 -3.13 -5.69 8.66
CA ALA A 101 -2.17 -4.69 8.20
C ALA A 101 -2.91 -3.63 7.40
N GLU A 102 -2.86 -2.39 7.86
CA GLU A 102 -3.50 -1.25 7.22
C GLU A 102 -2.42 -0.29 6.75
N VAL A 103 -2.27 -0.17 5.43
CA VAL A 103 -1.37 0.78 4.80
C VAL A 103 -2.19 1.93 4.24
N ALA A 104 -2.04 3.09 4.86
CA ALA A 104 -2.67 4.34 4.43
C ALA A 104 -1.59 5.22 3.79
N GLY A 105 -1.63 5.34 2.46
CA GLY A 105 -0.70 6.16 1.68
C GLY A 105 -1.36 7.42 1.13
N VAL A 106 -0.58 8.48 0.93
CA VAL A 106 -1.09 9.70 0.29
C VAL A 106 -1.44 9.44 -1.18
N GLU A 107 -0.52 8.82 -1.91
CA GLU A 107 -0.73 8.31 -3.25
C GLU A 107 -0.17 6.90 -3.35
N ILE A 108 -0.93 6.00 -3.97
CA ILE A 108 -0.54 4.61 -4.19
C ILE A 108 -0.91 4.24 -5.62
N VAL A 109 0.09 3.82 -6.39
CA VAL A 109 -0.08 3.48 -7.81
C VAL A 109 0.61 2.15 -8.12
N PRO A 110 0.03 1.30 -9.00
CA PRO A 110 0.73 0.11 -9.45
C PRO A 110 2.00 0.50 -10.21
N THR A 111 3.10 -0.23 -10.00
CA THR A 111 4.39 0.11 -10.62
C THR A 111 4.35 0.04 -12.14
N SER A 112 3.44 -0.76 -12.71
CA SER A 112 3.20 -0.84 -14.15
C SER A 112 2.62 0.44 -14.78
N ALA A 113 2.03 1.32 -13.97
CA ALA A 113 1.52 2.61 -14.43
C ALA A 113 2.56 3.74 -14.37
N LEU A 114 3.78 3.46 -13.88
CA LEU A 114 4.85 4.44 -13.79
C LEU A 114 5.60 4.57 -15.12
N ASP A 115 5.84 5.82 -15.52
CA ASP A 115 6.57 6.19 -16.72
C ASP A 115 7.97 6.73 -16.34
N LYS A 116 9.00 5.96 -16.66
CA LYS A 116 10.39 6.28 -16.31
C LYS A 116 10.90 7.52 -17.06
N ASP A 117 10.47 7.72 -18.30
CA ASP A 117 10.96 8.81 -19.14
C ASP A 117 10.40 10.14 -18.63
N LYS A 118 9.11 10.16 -18.28
CA LYS A 118 8.49 11.32 -17.63
C LYS A 118 9.09 11.62 -16.26
N ALA A 119 9.37 10.59 -15.46
CA ALA A 119 10.01 10.78 -14.17
C ALA A 119 11.42 11.41 -14.31
N ALA A 120 12.21 10.96 -15.28
CA ALA A 120 13.53 11.51 -15.57
C ALA A 120 13.46 12.96 -16.10
N GLN A 121 12.45 13.28 -16.91
CA GLN A 121 12.20 14.64 -17.38
C GLN A 121 11.91 15.58 -16.19
N VAL A 122 10.94 15.22 -15.34
CA VAL A 122 10.56 16.03 -14.17
C VAL A 122 11.75 16.18 -13.21
N LEU A 123 12.57 15.14 -13.02
CA LEU A 123 13.78 15.24 -12.22
C LEU A 123 14.78 16.24 -12.80
N SER A 124 14.98 16.24 -14.12
CA SER A 124 15.88 17.18 -14.79
C SER A 124 15.40 18.63 -14.65
N GLU A 125 14.08 18.86 -14.78
CA GLU A 125 13.45 20.16 -14.56
C GLU A 125 13.64 20.64 -13.12
N LEU A 126 13.42 19.77 -12.12
CA LEU A 126 13.63 20.08 -10.71
C LEU A 126 15.10 20.38 -10.36
N MET A 127 16.05 19.70 -11.01
CA MET A 127 17.48 19.93 -10.80
C MET A 127 17.98 21.23 -11.44
N ALA A 128 17.34 21.67 -12.53
CA ALA A 128 17.64 22.93 -13.22
C ALA A 128 17.00 24.15 -12.55
N ALA A 129 15.95 23.95 -11.74
CA ALA A 129 15.32 25.02 -10.98
C ALA A 129 16.25 25.54 -9.86
N PRO A 130 16.27 26.86 -9.57
CA PRO A 130 16.97 27.40 -8.41
C PRO A 130 16.47 26.71 -7.14
N LYS A 131 17.39 26.22 -6.30
CA LYS A 131 17.04 25.74 -4.95
C LYS A 131 16.69 26.96 -4.10
N ASP A 132 15.46 27.43 -4.18
CA ASP A 132 14.94 28.46 -3.29
C ASP A 132 14.78 27.87 -1.87
N ILE A 133 15.90 27.77 -1.17
CA ILE A 133 15.95 27.61 0.28
C ILE A 133 15.64 28.99 0.85
N LYS A 134 14.35 29.29 1.03
CA LYS A 134 13.99 30.24 2.09
C LYS A 134 14.23 29.52 3.41
N SER A 135 15.45 29.69 3.94
CA SER A 135 15.71 29.56 5.36
C SER A 135 14.83 30.56 6.09
N SER A 136 13.84 30.07 6.82
CA SER A 136 13.10 30.83 7.84
C SER A 136 12.96 29.93 9.05
#